data_AF-A0A0C9XG18-F1
#
_entry.id   AF-A0A0C9XG18-F1
#
_cell.length_a   1.000
_cell.length_b   1.000
_cell.length_c   1.000
_cell.angle_alpha   90.00
_cell.angle_beta   90.00
_cell.angle_gamma   90.00
#
_symmetry.space_group_name_H-M   'P 1'
#
loop_
_entity.id
_entity.type
_entity.pdbx_description
1 polymer ?
#
loop_
_entity_poly.entity_id
_entity_poly.type
_entity_poly.pdbx_seq_one_letter_code
_entity_poly.pdbx_strand_id
1 'polypeptide(L)'
;MDEAHCARKHNHIHRAFRGLRERTTALVAMTATPITTKAQDLYIMGQWMGVPNFDDHKEFLELNKEINRANRQDSKALREAGIEGNIIRGVFIGVRNQNTPAMESPTVTRDWMIKMRERFAPHVIRRTIDSVDFAGKKLFGMLPYQEHTLKLQMYDWEMGALRSFAKDLVKENPIASNFYIEFRRSMLHPMLNPKNGGHWKKPESLEKWQNTETTIKLDTLARVVHHHLEKNGRAPLATDDDGKTLTQVPNAQDDDHDYGDDDRIVIYSAFPSSNQAIVDILSLYGIEVIELNGTMTLKKRQAAIDDFRTSTRMSGHRVLIISNVGMVGLNLACANIMVIVDTTWSALDDEQLRGRIFRYPQKKQVHFYRLIALGTPDVFLNNISFDKGQLHSAFVGCAREIRMCKFDFKFYLI
;
A
#
# COMPACT_ATOMS: atom_id res chain seq x y z
N MET A 1 15.18 21.25 -0.71
CA MET A 1 14.23 20.70 0.26
C MET A 1 13.85 19.31 -0.20
N ASP A 2 14.26 18.28 0.53
CA ASP A 2 13.90 16.89 0.25
C ASP A 2 12.58 16.51 0.94
N GLU A 3 11.89 15.50 0.41
CA GLU A 3 10.55 15.07 0.84
C GLU A 3 9.56 16.25 1.02
N ALA A 4 9.52 17.12 0.01
CA ALA A 4 8.78 18.39 0.03
C ALA A 4 7.27 18.26 0.36
N HIS A 5 6.71 17.06 0.20
CA HIS A 5 5.34 16.73 0.59
C HIS A 5 5.09 16.89 2.11
N CYS A 6 6.12 17.02 2.96
CA CYS A 6 5.95 17.26 4.40
C CYS A 6 5.40 18.67 4.71
N ALA A 7 5.60 19.65 3.81
CA ALA A 7 5.17 21.04 3.95
C ALA A 7 3.82 21.35 3.27
N ARG A 8 3.01 20.32 2.99
CA ARG A 8 1.74 20.42 2.25
C ARG A 8 0.54 20.90 3.06
N LYS A 9 0.70 21.14 4.36
CA LYS A 9 -0.34 21.64 5.27
C LYS A 9 0.12 22.95 5.88
N HIS A 10 -0.80 23.87 6.19
CA HIS A 10 -0.48 25.13 6.91
C HIS A 10 -0.09 24.90 8.38
N ASN A 11 1.06 24.26 8.59
CA ASN A 11 1.65 23.94 9.88
C ASN A 11 3.01 24.65 10.06
N HIS A 12 3.74 24.32 11.13
CA HIS A 12 5.05 24.89 11.41
C HIS A 12 6.09 24.55 10.31
N ILE A 13 6.04 23.37 9.71
CA ILE A 13 6.94 22.95 8.62
C ILE A 13 6.72 23.83 7.38
N HIS A 14 5.46 24.07 7.00
CA HIS A 14 5.13 24.97 5.89
C HIS A 14 5.66 26.39 6.12
N ARG A 15 5.46 26.93 7.34
CA ARG A 15 5.99 28.26 7.70
C ARG A 15 7.52 28.31 7.63
N ALA A 16 8.19 27.25 8.10
CA ALA A 16 9.64 27.14 8.02
C ALA A 16 10.13 27.09 6.56
N PHE A 17 9.49 26.29 5.70
CA PHE A 17 9.83 26.19 4.29
C PHE A 17 9.62 27.52 3.55
N ARG A 18 8.50 28.19 3.79
CA ARG A 18 8.23 29.52 3.24
C ARG A 18 9.26 30.55 3.70
N GLY A 19 9.57 30.59 5.00
CA GLY A 19 10.57 31.53 5.54
C GLY A 19 11.99 31.27 5.00
N LEU A 20 12.34 30.01 4.73
CA LEU A 20 13.58 29.68 4.04
C LEU A 20 13.56 30.18 2.59
N ARG A 21 12.47 29.93 1.85
CA ARG A 21 12.30 30.39 0.47
C ARG A 21 12.49 31.91 0.33
N GLU A 22 11.92 32.68 1.25
CA GLU A 22 12.04 34.15 1.29
C GLU A 22 13.49 34.64 1.52
N ARG A 23 14.38 33.79 2.02
CA ARG A 23 15.80 34.11 2.32
C ARG A 23 16.78 33.46 1.35
N THR A 24 16.30 32.73 0.35
CA THR A 24 17.15 32.00 -0.61
C THR A 24 17.02 32.58 -2.02
N THR A 25 18.13 32.63 -2.76
CA THR A 25 18.14 33.03 -4.18
C THR A 25 17.46 31.99 -5.08
N ALA A 26 17.59 30.71 -4.75
CA ALA A 26 17.02 29.60 -5.51
C ALA A 26 16.53 28.50 -4.56
N LEU A 27 15.43 27.85 -4.94
CA LEU A 27 14.81 26.77 -4.20
C LEU A 27 14.60 25.57 -5.13
N VAL A 28 15.13 24.42 -4.74
CA VAL A 28 14.81 23.13 -5.35
C VAL A 28 14.03 22.31 -4.33
N ALA A 29 12.81 21.91 -4.69
CA ALA A 29 11.98 21.00 -3.93
C ALA A 29 11.96 19.63 -4.61
N MET A 30 12.23 18.57 -3.84
CA MET A 30 12.25 17.20 -4.31
C MET A 30 11.17 16.41 -3.59
N THR A 31 10.36 15.68 -4.35
CA THR A 31 9.40 14.71 -3.83
C THR A 31 9.05 13.75 -4.94
N ALA A 32 9.03 12.45 -4.66
CA ALA A 32 8.55 11.46 -5.64
C ALA A 32 7.03 11.59 -5.84
N THR A 33 6.33 12.15 -4.86
CA THR A 33 4.88 12.05 -4.69
C THR A 33 4.34 13.38 -4.13
N PRO A 34 4.11 14.37 -5.01
CA PRO A 34 3.72 15.73 -4.59
C PRO A 34 2.31 15.80 -3.99
N ILE A 35 1.48 14.77 -4.20
CA ILE A 35 0.08 14.74 -3.78
C ILE A 35 -0.16 13.48 -2.98
N THR A 36 -0.86 13.64 -1.87
CA THR A 36 -0.93 12.58 -0.86
C THR A 36 -2.33 12.33 -0.35
N THR A 37 -3.10 13.39 -0.13
CA THR A 37 -4.42 13.26 0.51
C THR A 37 -5.49 14.07 -0.16
N LYS A 38 -5.18 15.30 -0.60
CA LYS A 38 -6.19 16.23 -1.13
C LYS A 38 -5.60 17.12 -2.22
N ALA A 39 -6.44 17.62 -3.12
CA ALA A 39 -6.02 18.58 -4.15
C ALA A 39 -5.45 19.88 -3.53
N GLN A 40 -5.96 20.30 -2.36
CA GLN A 40 -5.43 21.42 -1.60
C GLN A 40 -3.94 21.30 -1.26
N ASP A 41 -3.42 20.08 -1.08
CA ASP A 41 -2.02 19.84 -0.74
C ASP A 41 -1.09 20.50 -1.79
N LEU A 42 -1.47 20.39 -3.07
CA LEU A 42 -0.71 20.93 -4.19
C LEU A 42 -0.76 22.46 -4.23
N TYR A 43 -1.93 23.05 -3.94
CA TYR A 43 -2.07 24.50 -3.88
C TYR A 43 -1.19 25.10 -2.78
N ILE A 44 -1.19 24.46 -1.61
CA ILE A 44 -0.35 24.86 -0.47
C ILE A 44 1.13 24.71 -0.82
N MET A 45 1.50 23.69 -1.59
CA MET A 45 2.87 23.55 -2.09
C MET A 45 3.26 24.67 -3.05
N GLY A 46 2.37 25.03 -3.97
CA GLY A 46 2.60 26.15 -4.90
C GLY A 46 2.87 27.45 -4.17
N GLN A 47 2.15 27.71 -3.07
CA GLN A 47 2.33 28.89 -2.21
C GLN A 47 3.74 28.99 -1.64
N TRP A 48 4.21 27.98 -0.91
CA TRP A 48 5.52 28.09 -0.26
C TRP A 48 6.68 27.94 -1.23
N MET A 49 6.49 27.23 -2.36
CA MET A 49 7.47 27.17 -3.44
C MET A 49 7.58 28.49 -4.21
N GLY A 50 6.57 29.35 -4.14
CA GLY A 50 6.52 30.61 -4.88
C GLY A 50 6.21 30.41 -6.36
N VAL A 51 5.45 29.36 -6.70
CA VAL A 51 4.95 29.17 -8.07
C VAL A 51 3.94 30.28 -8.38
N PRO A 52 4.02 30.97 -9.53
CA PRO A 52 3.09 32.03 -9.88
C PRO A 52 1.62 31.57 -9.78
N ASN A 53 0.76 32.49 -9.35
CA ASN A 53 -0.68 32.28 -9.23
C ASN A 53 -1.10 31.21 -8.19
N PHE A 54 -0.37 31.05 -7.08
CA PHE A 54 -0.82 30.27 -5.92
C PHE A 54 -1.05 31.11 -4.65
N ASP A 55 -0.69 32.40 -4.68
CA ASP A 55 -0.84 33.31 -3.53
C ASP A 55 -2.22 33.99 -3.45
N ASP A 56 -3.15 33.68 -4.36
CA ASP A 56 -4.53 34.19 -4.29
C ASP A 56 -5.32 33.47 -3.19
N HIS A 57 -5.64 34.21 -2.12
CA HIS A 57 -6.44 33.71 -1.03
C HIS A 57 -7.90 33.44 -1.43
N LYS A 58 -8.48 34.25 -2.33
CA LYS A 58 -9.87 34.08 -2.78
C LYS A 58 -10.03 32.79 -3.57
N GLU A 59 -9.10 32.51 -4.47
CA GLU A 59 -9.08 31.27 -5.25
C GLU A 59 -8.91 30.04 -4.35
N PHE A 60 -8.04 30.09 -3.34
CA PHE A 60 -7.92 28.99 -2.37
C PHE A 60 -9.22 28.76 -1.58
N LEU A 61 -9.93 29.82 -1.22
CA LEU A 61 -11.25 29.71 -0.58
C LEU A 61 -12.29 29.10 -1.52
N GLU A 62 -12.24 29.45 -2.81
CA GLU A 62 -13.13 28.89 -3.84
C GLU A 62 -12.88 27.39 -4.04
N LEU A 63 -11.63 26.97 -4.24
CA LEU A 63 -11.20 25.57 -4.27
C LEU A 63 -11.78 24.79 -3.07
N ASN A 64 -11.65 25.34 -1.86
CA ASN A 64 -12.18 24.71 -0.66
C ASN A 64 -13.70 24.67 -0.65
N LYS A 65 -14.38 25.74 -1.07
CA LYS A 65 -15.84 25.80 -1.13
C LYS A 65 -16.40 24.76 -2.09
N GLU A 66 -15.87 24.67 -3.30
CA GLU A 66 -16.36 23.75 -4.33
C GLU A 66 -16.13 22.29 -3.94
N ILE A 67 -14.92 21.92 -3.50
CA ILE A 67 -14.63 20.55 -3.04
C ILE A 67 -15.52 20.19 -1.84
N ASN A 68 -15.67 21.08 -0.86
CA ASN A 68 -16.50 20.80 0.31
C ASN A 68 -17.99 20.72 -0.04
N ARG A 69 -18.46 21.53 -1.00
CA ARG A 69 -19.84 21.48 -1.49
C ARG A 69 -20.12 20.13 -2.18
N ALA A 70 -19.26 19.71 -3.09
CA ALA A 70 -19.38 18.42 -3.77
C ALA A 70 -19.35 17.25 -2.77
N ASN A 71 -18.41 17.26 -1.81
CA ASN A 71 -18.35 16.23 -0.76
C ASN A 71 -19.62 16.17 0.11
N ARG A 72 -20.27 17.32 0.36
CA ARG A 72 -21.54 17.38 1.10
C ARG A 72 -22.69 16.84 0.28
N GLN A 73 -22.76 17.15 -1.02
CA GLN A 73 -23.75 16.60 -1.94
C GLN A 73 -23.60 15.09 -2.07
N ASP A 74 -22.39 14.58 -2.29
CA ASP A 74 -22.11 13.14 -2.32
C ASP A 74 -22.48 12.49 -0.99
N SER A 75 -22.15 13.13 0.13
CA SER A 75 -22.53 12.63 1.44
C SER A 75 -24.04 12.61 1.67
N LYS A 76 -24.78 13.56 1.11
CA LYS A 76 -26.24 13.60 1.19
C LYS A 76 -26.85 12.50 0.30
N ALA A 77 -26.43 12.40 -0.96
CA ALA A 77 -26.91 11.41 -1.90
C ALA A 77 -26.68 9.97 -1.41
N LEU A 78 -25.51 9.69 -0.84
CA LEU A 78 -25.22 8.38 -0.22
C LEU A 78 -26.14 8.08 0.98
N ARG A 79 -26.51 9.11 1.76
CA ARG A 79 -27.41 8.95 2.92
C ARG A 79 -28.85 8.69 2.46
N GLU A 80 -29.30 9.39 1.41
CA GLU A 80 -30.61 9.19 0.79
C GLU A 80 -30.72 7.82 0.11
N ALA A 81 -29.62 7.28 -0.41
CA ALA A 81 -29.53 5.92 -0.93
C ALA A 81 -29.51 4.83 0.17
N GLY A 82 -29.69 5.18 1.45
CA GLY A 82 -29.76 4.22 2.56
C GLY A 82 -28.41 3.61 2.97
N ILE A 83 -27.28 4.20 2.56
CA ILE A 83 -25.94 3.74 2.95
C ILE A 83 -25.56 4.44 4.26
N GLU A 84 -25.83 3.80 5.40
CA GLU A 84 -25.58 4.35 6.74
C GLU A 84 -24.14 4.16 7.24
N GLY A 85 -23.68 4.99 8.19
CA GLY A 85 -22.45 4.82 8.99
C GLY A 85 -21.10 5.12 8.32
N ASN A 86 -20.15 5.73 9.05
CA ASN A 86 -18.77 5.93 8.57
C ASN A 86 -18.01 4.60 8.37
N ILE A 87 -18.30 3.59 9.20
CA ILE A 87 -17.67 2.27 9.15
C ILE A 87 -18.25 1.44 7.99
N ILE A 88 -19.57 1.52 7.75
CA ILE A 88 -20.26 0.81 6.66
C ILE A 88 -19.99 1.50 5.31
N ARG A 89 -19.96 2.85 5.22
CA ARG A 89 -19.39 3.56 4.05
C ARG A 89 -17.98 3.09 3.73
N GLY A 90 -17.18 2.93 4.77
CA GLY A 90 -15.81 2.47 4.70
C GLY A 90 -15.64 0.96 4.45
N VAL A 91 -16.71 0.20 4.26
CA VAL A 91 -16.64 -1.22 3.89
C VAL A 91 -17.32 -1.42 2.53
N PHE A 92 -18.35 -0.61 2.23
CA PHE A 92 -19.14 -0.68 1.00
C PHE A 92 -18.57 0.08 -0.21
N ILE A 93 -17.58 0.97 -0.08
CA ILE A 93 -16.93 1.60 -1.25
C ILE A 93 -16.27 0.55 -2.17
N GLY A 94 -16.07 -0.69 -1.70
CA GLY A 94 -15.63 -1.80 -2.55
C GLY A 94 -16.70 -2.50 -3.38
N VAL A 95 -17.98 -2.14 -3.21
CA VAL A 95 -19.08 -2.63 -4.05
C VAL A 95 -19.78 -1.40 -4.59
N ARG A 96 -19.47 -0.99 -5.83
CA ARG A 96 -20.43 -0.21 -6.62
C ARG A 96 -21.64 -1.10 -6.81
N ASN A 97 -22.61 -0.98 -5.93
CA ASN A 97 -23.92 -1.53 -6.18
C ASN A 97 -24.53 -0.74 -7.35
N GLN A 98 -25.41 -1.34 -8.15
CA GLN A 98 -26.08 -0.60 -9.25
C GLN A 98 -26.82 0.66 -8.74
N ASN A 99 -27.09 0.72 -7.44
CA ASN A 99 -27.76 1.79 -6.74
C ASN A 99 -26.82 2.86 -6.13
N THR A 100 -25.50 2.78 -6.31
CA THR A 100 -24.59 3.83 -5.82
C THR A 100 -24.72 5.09 -6.70
N PRO A 101 -25.08 6.26 -6.14
CA PRO A 101 -25.26 7.48 -6.92
C PRO A 101 -23.93 7.93 -7.55
N ALA A 102 -24.01 8.57 -8.72
CA ALA A 102 -22.86 9.21 -9.34
C ALA A 102 -22.33 10.31 -8.42
N MET A 103 -21.02 10.27 -8.13
CA MET A 103 -20.36 11.23 -7.25
C MET A 103 -19.82 12.42 -8.04
N GLU A 104 -20.04 13.63 -7.53
CA GLU A 104 -19.59 14.88 -8.13
C GLU A 104 -18.16 15.24 -7.69
N SER A 105 -17.77 14.88 -6.46
CA SER A 105 -16.47 15.26 -5.89
C SER A 105 -15.24 14.81 -6.70
N PRO A 106 -15.20 13.63 -7.36
CA PRO A 106 -14.03 13.24 -8.14
C PRO A 106 -13.84 14.12 -9.37
N THR A 107 -14.93 14.56 -10.00
CA THR A 107 -14.90 15.43 -11.19
C THR A 107 -14.42 16.83 -10.83
N VAL A 108 -15.04 17.45 -9.81
CA VAL A 108 -14.63 18.79 -9.31
C VAL A 108 -13.16 18.77 -8.89
N THR A 109 -12.74 17.72 -8.18
CA THR A 109 -11.35 17.58 -7.76
C THR A 109 -10.42 17.48 -8.98
N ARG A 110 -10.77 16.67 -9.99
CA ARG A 110 -9.98 16.51 -11.22
C ARG A 110 -9.81 17.83 -11.98
N ASP A 111 -10.84 18.65 -12.07
CA ASP A 111 -10.78 19.90 -12.82
C ASP A 111 -9.81 20.90 -12.17
N TRP A 112 -9.89 21.04 -10.85
CA TRP A 112 -8.90 21.80 -10.07
C TRP A 112 -7.48 21.25 -10.20
N MET A 113 -7.35 19.93 -10.24
CA MET A 113 -6.07 19.26 -10.43
C MET A 113 -5.43 19.58 -11.78
N ILE A 114 -6.22 19.61 -12.87
CA ILE A 114 -5.75 19.99 -14.20
C ILE A 114 -5.30 21.46 -14.20
N LYS A 115 -6.11 22.35 -13.63
CA LYS A 115 -5.78 23.78 -13.51
C LYS A 115 -4.47 24.03 -12.75
N MET A 116 -4.26 23.33 -11.64
CA MET A 116 -3.00 23.44 -10.88
C MET A 116 -1.82 22.82 -11.64
N ARG A 117 -2.01 21.69 -12.34
CA ARG A 117 -0.98 21.06 -13.17
C ARG A 117 -0.41 22.00 -14.21
N GLU A 118 -1.26 22.76 -14.91
CA GLU A 118 -0.83 23.72 -15.93
C GLU A 118 0.10 24.80 -15.36
N ARG A 119 -0.15 25.26 -14.12
CA ARG A 119 0.71 26.23 -13.43
C ARG A 119 2.04 25.62 -12.99
N PHE A 120 2.03 24.35 -12.58
CA PHE A 120 3.23 23.62 -12.19
C PHE A 120 4.09 23.17 -13.37
N ALA A 121 3.51 22.98 -14.57
CA ALA A 121 4.19 22.42 -15.73
C ALA A 121 5.55 23.08 -16.07
N PRO A 122 5.70 24.42 -16.11
CA PRO A 122 7.00 25.03 -16.38
C PRO A 122 7.99 24.99 -15.21
N HIS A 123 7.57 24.53 -14.03
CA HIS A 123 8.35 24.55 -12.78
C HIS A 123 8.70 23.14 -12.27
N VAL A 124 8.26 22.08 -12.95
CA VAL A 124 8.41 20.69 -12.50
C VAL A 124 9.17 19.89 -13.53
N ILE A 125 10.21 19.20 -13.08
CA ILE A 125 10.87 18.15 -13.85
C ILE A 125 10.45 16.81 -13.25
N ARG A 126 9.83 15.96 -14.06
CA ARG A 126 9.48 14.59 -13.68
C ARG A 126 9.92 13.63 -14.78
N ARG A 127 10.61 12.57 -14.37
CA ARG A 127 10.97 11.45 -15.24
C ARG A 127 10.33 10.18 -14.70
N THR A 128 9.97 9.30 -15.62
CA THR A 128 9.40 7.97 -15.38
C THR A 128 10.35 6.91 -15.95
N ILE A 129 10.09 5.64 -15.67
CA ILE A 129 10.85 4.52 -16.26
C ILE A 129 10.81 4.52 -17.79
N ASP A 130 9.78 5.11 -18.39
CA ASP A 130 9.62 5.23 -19.84
C ASP A 130 10.19 6.53 -20.42
N SER A 131 10.78 7.38 -19.57
CA SER A 131 11.45 8.57 -20.06
C SER A 131 12.65 8.21 -20.94
N VAL A 132 12.77 8.90 -22.06
CA VAL A 132 13.84 8.72 -23.04
C VAL A 132 14.83 9.88 -23.00
N ASP A 133 16.05 9.64 -23.47
CA ASP A 133 17.02 10.68 -23.73
C ASP A 133 16.69 11.46 -25.03
N PHE A 134 17.56 12.39 -25.39
CA PHE A 134 17.41 13.19 -26.61
C PHE A 134 17.48 12.36 -27.90
N ALA A 135 18.04 11.14 -27.84
CA ALA A 135 18.15 10.21 -28.95
C ALA A 135 16.98 9.20 -28.99
N GLY A 136 16.00 9.32 -28.09
CA GLY A 136 14.87 8.41 -28.01
C GLY A 136 15.17 7.08 -27.30
N LYS A 137 16.35 6.92 -26.70
CA LYS A 137 16.70 5.72 -25.94
C LYS A 137 16.16 5.83 -24.52
N LYS A 138 15.57 4.75 -23.98
CA LYS A 138 15.11 4.72 -22.58
C LYS A 138 16.25 5.10 -21.63
N LEU A 139 15.99 6.07 -20.76
CA LEU A 139 16.92 6.50 -19.70
C LEU A 139 17.17 5.41 -18.68
N PHE A 140 16.17 4.53 -18.47
CA PHE A 140 16.20 3.45 -17.50
C PHE A 140 15.96 2.12 -18.21
N GLY A 141 16.84 1.13 -17.99
CA GLY A 141 16.70 -0.22 -18.52
C GLY A 141 15.91 -1.17 -17.62
N MET A 142 15.04 -0.65 -16.77
CA MET A 142 14.28 -1.48 -15.83
C MET A 142 13.07 -2.12 -16.52
N LEU A 143 12.86 -3.41 -16.27
CA LEU A 143 11.62 -4.08 -16.64
C LEU A 143 10.46 -3.49 -15.82
N PRO A 144 9.26 -3.29 -16.39
CA PRO A 144 8.08 -2.92 -15.61
C PRO A 144 7.83 -3.95 -14.51
N TYR A 145 7.51 -3.51 -13.29
CA TYR A 145 7.14 -4.45 -12.22
C TYR A 145 5.80 -5.14 -12.54
N GLN A 146 5.59 -6.32 -11.96
CA GLN A 146 4.33 -7.06 -12.02
C GLN A 146 3.65 -7.02 -10.65
N GLU A 147 2.36 -6.69 -10.61
CA GLU A 147 1.56 -6.68 -9.39
C GLU A 147 0.52 -7.82 -9.41
N HIS A 148 0.53 -8.62 -8.35
CA HIS A 148 -0.27 -9.83 -8.18
C HIS A 148 -1.18 -9.65 -6.96
N THR A 149 -2.45 -9.36 -7.21
CA THR A 149 -3.45 -9.25 -6.13
C THR A 149 -4.03 -10.63 -5.85
N LEU A 150 -3.61 -11.23 -4.73
CA LEU A 150 -4.11 -12.52 -4.27
C LEU A 150 -5.42 -12.31 -3.52
N LYS A 151 -6.52 -12.81 -4.10
CA LYS A 151 -7.88 -12.67 -3.56
C LYS A 151 -8.18 -13.83 -2.64
N LEU A 152 -8.16 -13.57 -1.35
CA LEU A 152 -8.14 -14.61 -0.33
C LEU A 152 -9.53 -14.80 0.28
N GLN A 153 -10.10 -15.99 0.12
CA GLN A 153 -11.33 -16.38 0.79
C GLN A 153 -10.97 -16.98 2.16
N MET A 154 -11.33 -16.26 3.23
CA MET A 154 -11.06 -16.73 4.60
C MET A 154 -11.79 -18.04 4.90
N TYR A 155 -11.22 -18.84 5.80
CA TYR A 155 -11.90 -20.02 6.34
C TYR A 155 -13.11 -19.60 7.19
N ASP A 156 -14.12 -20.47 7.26
CA ASP A 156 -15.37 -20.16 7.96
C ASP A 156 -15.15 -19.85 9.45
N TRP A 157 -14.19 -20.54 10.07
CA TRP A 157 -13.83 -20.32 11.47
C TRP A 157 -13.17 -18.93 11.67
N GLU A 158 -12.28 -18.51 10.76
CA GLU A 158 -11.62 -17.19 10.83
C GLU A 158 -12.66 -16.08 10.70
N MET A 159 -13.54 -16.21 9.70
CA MET A 159 -14.59 -15.24 9.43
C MET A 159 -15.62 -15.22 10.56
N GLY A 160 -15.94 -16.38 11.15
CA GLY A 160 -16.78 -16.50 12.33
C GLY A 160 -16.21 -15.75 13.54
N ALA A 161 -14.92 -15.95 13.84
CA ALA A 161 -14.20 -15.25 14.90
C ALA A 161 -14.19 -13.73 14.66
N LEU A 162 -13.88 -13.29 13.44
CA LEU A 162 -13.89 -11.87 13.07
C LEU A 162 -15.27 -11.24 13.19
N ARG A 163 -16.33 -11.95 12.79
CA ARG A 163 -17.72 -11.46 12.92
C ARG A 163 -18.14 -11.33 14.38
N SER A 164 -17.79 -12.29 15.22
CA SER A 164 -18.05 -12.21 16.67
C SER A 164 -17.33 -11.00 17.25
N PHE A 165 -16.04 -10.87 16.96
CA PHE A 165 -15.22 -9.75 17.44
C PHE A 165 -15.76 -8.38 16.99
N ALA A 166 -16.18 -8.27 15.72
CA ALA A 166 -16.80 -7.05 15.21
C ALA A 166 -18.07 -6.67 15.99
N LYS A 167 -18.93 -7.65 16.31
CA LYS A 167 -20.15 -7.39 17.10
C LYS A 167 -19.81 -6.85 18.48
N ASP A 168 -18.80 -7.41 19.14
CA ASP A 168 -18.39 -6.98 20.48
C ASP A 168 -17.75 -5.59 20.47
N LEU A 169 -16.89 -5.31 19.48
CA LEU A 169 -16.34 -3.97 19.29
C LEU A 169 -17.41 -2.91 19.00
N VAL A 170 -18.44 -3.23 18.22
CA VAL A 170 -19.56 -2.31 17.93
C VAL A 170 -20.37 -2.01 19.19
N LYS A 171 -20.56 -3.00 20.08
CA LYS A 171 -21.22 -2.79 21.38
C LYS A 171 -20.41 -1.88 22.31
N GLU A 172 -19.08 -2.04 22.32
CA GLU A 172 -18.20 -1.23 23.18
C GLU A 172 -18.11 0.23 22.72
N ASN A 173 -17.86 0.47 21.43
CA ASN A 173 -17.74 1.83 20.90
C ASN A 173 -17.87 1.89 19.35
N PRO A 174 -19.07 2.18 18.80
CA PRO A 174 -19.33 2.09 17.36
C PRO A 174 -18.67 3.20 16.52
N ILE A 175 -18.02 4.21 17.13
CA ILE A 175 -17.49 5.40 16.42
C ILE A 175 -15.95 5.50 16.55
N ALA A 176 -15.30 4.63 17.32
CA ALA A 176 -13.88 4.75 17.58
C ALA A 176 -13.03 4.45 16.33
N SER A 177 -12.10 5.34 15.98
CA SER A 177 -11.03 5.10 15.00
C SER A 177 -10.22 3.83 15.31
N ASN A 178 -10.17 3.45 16.59
CA ASN A 178 -9.52 2.23 17.06
C ASN A 178 -10.22 0.95 16.60
N PHE A 179 -11.54 0.97 16.33
CA PHE A 179 -12.29 -0.19 15.83
C PHE A 179 -11.59 -0.84 14.65
N TYR A 180 -11.20 0.00 13.69
CA TYR A 180 -10.65 -0.45 12.43
C TYR A 180 -9.24 -1.04 12.58
N ILE A 181 -8.41 -0.39 13.41
CA ILE A 181 -7.06 -0.86 13.72
C ILE A 181 -7.13 -2.22 14.42
N GLU A 182 -8.03 -2.37 15.39
CA GLU A 182 -8.22 -3.62 16.11
C GLU A 182 -8.76 -4.73 15.20
N PHE A 183 -9.73 -4.44 14.33
CA PHE A 183 -10.23 -5.41 13.36
C PHE A 183 -9.12 -5.89 12.43
N ARG A 184 -8.29 -4.97 11.91
CA ARG A 184 -7.19 -5.31 11.00
C ARG A 184 -6.14 -6.22 11.62
N ARG A 185 -5.80 -6.00 12.90
CA ARG A 185 -4.87 -6.88 13.62
C ARG A 185 -5.36 -8.32 13.66
N SER A 186 -6.66 -8.53 13.78
CA SER A 186 -7.28 -9.85 13.83
C SER A 186 -7.34 -10.56 12.47
N MET A 187 -7.11 -9.86 11.35
CA MET A 187 -7.20 -10.45 10.00
C MET A 187 -6.02 -11.35 9.64
N LEU A 188 -4.87 -11.18 10.28
CA LEU A 188 -3.73 -12.09 10.09
C LEU A 188 -3.94 -13.38 10.90
N HIS A 189 -4.40 -13.22 12.14
CA HIS A 189 -4.87 -14.30 13.00
C HIS A 189 -5.70 -13.71 14.15
N PRO A 190 -6.87 -14.28 14.53
CA PRO A 190 -7.71 -13.71 15.59
C PRO A 190 -7.00 -13.54 16.93
N MET A 191 -6.15 -14.50 17.32
CA MET A 191 -5.40 -14.46 18.60
C MET A 191 -4.27 -13.42 18.64
N LEU A 192 -4.01 -12.68 17.56
CA LEU A 192 -3.06 -11.56 17.57
C LEU A 192 -3.65 -10.28 18.16
N ASN A 193 -4.98 -10.23 18.30
CA ASN A 193 -5.63 -9.14 19.00
C ASN A 193 -5.84 -9.50 20.49
N PRO A 194 -5.21 -8.78 21.44
CA PRO A 194 -5.40 -9.04 22.86
C PRO A 194 -6.87 -8.98 23.33
N LYS A 195 -7.72 -8.23 22.62
CA LYS A 195 -9.16 -8.14 22.93
C LYS A 195 -9.94 -9.41 22.59
N ASN A 196 -9.39 -10.34 21.81
CA ASN A 196 -10.03 -11.63 21.50
C ASN A 196 -9.89 -12.67 22.64
N GLY A 197 -9.42 -12.27 23.82
CA GLY A 197 -9.33 -13.14 25.01
C GLY A 197 -8.25 -14.21 24.93
N GLY A 198 -7.47 -14.25 23.85
CA GLY A 198 -6.37 -15.17 23.64
C GLY A 198 -5.07 -14.45 23.25
N HIS A 199 -3.98 -15.20 23.26
CA HIS A 199 -2.66 -14.75 22.82
C HIS A 199 -2.15 -15.71 21.76
N TRP A 200 -1.47 -15.16 20.75
CA TRP A 200 -0.79 -15.96 19.74
C TRP A 200 0.15 -16.97 20.39
N LYS A 201 0.06 -18.21 19.93
CA LYS A 201 0.97 -19.30 20.28
C LYS A 201 1.47 -19.89 18.98
N LYS A 202 2.79 -20.06 18.88
CA LYS A 202 3.41 -20.75 17.75
C LYS A 202 2.82 -22.16 17.62
N PRO A 203 2.35 -22.58 16.43
CA PRO A 203 1.95 -23.96 16.19
C PRO A 203 3.08 -24.94 16.46
N GLU A 204 2.75 -26.12 16.99
CA GLU A 204 3.73 -27.15 17.36
C GLU A 204 4.44 -27.76 16.15
N SER A 205 3.76 -27.86 15.01
CA SER A 205 4.30 -28.44 13.79
C SER A 205 3.65 -27.85 12.55
N LEU A 206 4.31 -28.02 11.40
CA LEU A 206 3.75 -27.66 10.10
C LEU A 206 2.44 -28.41 9.81
N GLU A 207 2.36 -29.67 10.19
CA GLU A 207 1.17 -30.50 10.02
C GLU A 207 -0.01 -29.96 10.83
N LYS A 208 0.20 -29.61 12.11
CA LYS A 208 -0.84 -29.00 12.95
C LYS A 208 -1.29 -27.65 12.39
N TRP A 209 -0.34 -26.83 11.95
CA TRP A 209 -0.64 -25.57 11.29
C TRP A 209 -1.54 -25.78 10.06
N GLN A 210 -1.16 -26.64 9.13
CA GLN A 210 -1.89 -26.86 7.88
C GLN A 210 -3.28 -27.46 8.08
N ASN A 211 -3.45 -28.30 9.11
CA ASN A 211 -4.70 -29.05 9.30
C ASN A 211 -5.72 -28.36 10.21
N THR A 212 -5.29 -27.66 11.28
CA THR A 212 -6.21 -27.22 12.34
C THR A 212 -6.14 -25.74 12.70
N GLU A 213 -5.00 -25.08 12.49
CA GLU A 213 -4.76 -23.72 12.99
C GLU A 213 -4.56 -22.68 11.87
N THR A 214 -4.57 -23.11 10.61
CA THR A 214 -4.22 -22.29 9.45
C THR A 214 -5.14 -21.10 9.25
N THR A 215 -4.53 -19.94 9.06
CA THR A 215 -5.20 -18.72 8.58
C THR A 215 -4.80 -18.42 7.16
N ILE A 216 -5.74 -17.93 6.34
CA ILE A 216 -5.51 -17.83 4.90
C ILE A 216 -4.35 -16.89 4.54
N LYS A 217 -4.18 -15.79 5.28
CA LYS A 217 -3.12 -14.82 5.03
C LYS A 217 -1.73 -15.35 5.37
N LEU A 218 -1.57 -15.98 6.55
CA LEU A 218 -0.28 -16.53 6.97
C LEU A 218 0.12 -17.73 6.11
N ASP A 219 -0.83 -18.59 5.77
CA ASP A 219 -0.58 -19.74 4.89
C ASP A 219 -0.19 -19.28 3.48
N THR A 220 -0.96 -18.36 2.89
CA THR A 220 -0.63 -17.77 1.57
C THR A 220 0.74 -17.10 1.58
N LEU A 221 1.05 -16.30 2.61
CA LEU A 221 2.35 -15.66 2.76
C LEU A 221 3.48 -16.69 2.75
N ALA A 222 3.36 -17.74 3.58
CA ALA A 222 4.38 -18.77 3.69
C ALA A 222 4.59 -19.51 2.37
N ARG A 223 3.50 -19.88 1.67
CA ARG A 223 3.58 -20.55 0.36
C ARG A 223 4.22 -19.68 -0.72
N VAL A 224 3.88 -18.40 -0.80
CA VAL A 224 4.50 -17.46 -1.74
C VAL A 224 5.99 -17.31 -1.46
N VAL A 225 6.37 -17.13 -0.19
CA VAL A 225 7.77 -16.99 0.20
C VAL A 225 8.54 -18.27 -0.11
N HIS A 226 7.99 -19.43 0.25
CA HIS A 226 8.61 -20.73 -0.01
C HIS A 226 8.84 -20.97 -1.51
N HIS A 227 7.81 -20.76 -2.34
CA HIS A 227 7.87 -20.92 -3.81
C HIS A 227 9.01 -20.12 -4.46
N HIS A 228 9.22 -18.88 -4.02
CA HIS A 228 10.27 -18.00 -4.56
C HIS A 228 11.66 -18.26 -3.98
N LEU A 229 11.76 -18.94 -2.82
CA LEU A 229 13.06 -19.32 -2.25
C LEU A 229 13.63 -20.61 -2.83
N GLU A 230 12.78 -21.47 -3.40
CA GLU A 230 13.16 -22.75 -4.05
C GLU A 230 14.09 -22.53 -5.25
N LYS A 231 13.77 -21.57 -6.12
CA LYS A 231 14.52 -21.25 -7.34
C LYS A 231 14.41 -19.76 -7.65
N ASN A 232 15.49 -19.16 -8.16
CA ASN A 232 15.48 -17.76 -8.60
C ASN A 232 14.63 -17.63 -9.87
N GLY A 233 13.97 -16.49 -10.05
CA GLY A 233 13.19 -16.19 -11.24
C GLY A 233 11.91 -17.03 -11.38
N ARG A 234 11.41 -17.64 -10.30
CA ARG A 234 10.19 -18.45 -10.36
C ARG A 234 9.00 -17.65 -10.90
N ALA A 235 8.23 -18.27 -11.79
CA ALA A 235 7.01 -17.69 -12.32
C ALA A 235 6.06 -17.26 -11.18
N PRO A 236 5.36 -16.13 -11.32
CA PRO A 236 4.49 -15.63 -10.28
C PRO A 236 3.28 -16.52 -10.00
N LEU A 237 2.74 -16.38 -8.79
CA LEU A 237 1.54 -17.09 -8.32
C LEU A 237 0.29 -16.21 -8.40
N ALA A 238 -0.86 -16.84 -8.64
CA ALA A 238 -2.20 -16.29 -8.54
C ALA A 238 -3.03 -17.14 -7.56
N THR A 239 -4.14 -16.58 -7.08
CA THR A 239 -5.13 -17.34 -6.33
C THR A 239 -6.14 -17.95 -7.30
N ASP A 240 -6.52 -19.20 -7.07
CA ASP A 240 -7.58 -19.89 -7.81
C ASP A 240 -8.98 -19.33 -7.44
N ASP A 241 -10.02 -19.81 -8.14
CA ASP A 241 -11.40 -19.38 -7.94
C ASP A 241 -11.94 -19.66 -6.52
N ASP A 242 -11.36 -20.63 -5.81
CA ASP A 242 -11.69 -20.94 -4.42
C ASP A 242 -11.18 -19.87 -3.41
N GLY A 243 -10.29 -18.98 -3.85
CA GLY A 243 -9.65 -17.97 -3.02
C GLY A 243 -8.68 -18.52 -1.97
N LYS A 244 -8.30 -19.80 -2.05
CA LYS A 244 -7.47 -20.49 -1.05
C LYS A 244 -6.27 -21.19 -1.65
N THR A 245 -6.42 -21.71 -2.86
CA THR A 245 -5.37 -22.42 -3.59
C THR A 245 -4.51 -21.43 -4.38
N LEU A 246 -3.20 -21.66 -4.38
CA LEU A 246 -2.26 -20.89 -5.21
C LEU A 246 -1.89 -21.69 -6.45
N THR A 247 -2.01 -21.06 -7.61
CA THR A 247 -1.63 -21.59 -8.92
C THR A 247 -0.63 -20.66 -9.58
N GLN A 248 0.11 -21.15 -10.58
CA GLN A 248 0.96 -20.26 -11.38
C GLN A 248 0.08 -19.33 -12.23
N VAL A 249 0.50 -18.07 -12.38
CA VAL A 249 -0.17 -17.13 -13.28
C VAL A 249 -0.20 -17.72 -14.69
N PRO A 250 -1.37 -17.77 -15.36
CA PRO A 250 -1.47 -18.35 -16.70
C PRO A 250 -0.48 -17.71 -17.68
N ASN A 251 0.23 -18.55 -18.44
CA ASN A 251 1.27 -18.17 -19.42
C ASN A 251 2.51 -17.49 -18.83
N ALA A 252 2.64 -17.39 -17.50
CA ALA A 252 3.88 -16.92 -16.90
C ALA A 252 4.94 -18.03 -16.93
N GLN A 253 6.19 -17.64 -17.21
CA GLN A 253 7.33 -18.54 -17.27
C GLN A 253 8.34 -18.16 -16.20
N ASP A 254 9.17 -19.13 -15.81
CA ASP A 254 10.34 -18.85 -15.00
C ASP A 254 11.32 -17.96 -15.81
N ASP A 255 11.92 -16.99 -15.13
CA ASP A 255 13.03 -16.19 -15.62
C ASP A 255 14.35 -16.94 -15.34
N ASP A 256 14.84 -17.65 -16.36
CA ASP A 256 16.07 -18.43 -16.26
C ASP A 256 17.35 -17.58 -16.47
N HIS A 257 17.26 -16.25 -16.55
CA HIS A 257 18.44 -15.40 -16.68
C HIS A 257 19.31 -15.45 -15.41
N ASP A 258 20.62 -15.63 -15.59
CA ASP A 258 21.59 -15.51 -14.50
C ASP A 258 21.98 -14.04 -14.30
N TYR A 259 21.44 -13.44 -13.25
CA TYR A 259 21.77 -12.07 -12.85
C TYR A 259 23.01 -11.98 -11.94
N GLY A 260 23.58 -13.13 -11.53
CA GLY A 260 24.74 -13.22 -10.64
C GLY A 260 24.42 -13.04 -9.16
N ASP A 261 23.14 -12.99 -8.78
CA ASP A 261 22.68 -12.89 -7.39
C ASP A 261 21.37 -13.66 -7.16
N ASP A 262 21.12 -14.06 -5.91
CA ASP A 262 19.90 -14.78 -5.53
C ASP A 262 18.69 -13.85 -5.37
N ASP A 263 17.50 -14.40 -5.51
CA ASP A 263 16.26 -13.69 -5.25
C ASP A 263 16.09 -13.42 -3.77
N ARG A 264 15.58 -12.22 -3.46
CA ARG A 264 15.36 -11.77 -2.09
C ARG A 264 13.99 -11.17 -1.94
N ILE A 265 13.40 -11.44 -0.78
CA ILE A 265 12.00 -11.19 -0.51
C ILE A 265 11.88 -10.17 0.63
N VAL A 266 11.05 -9.15 0.42
CA VAL A 266 10.67 -8.20 1.47
C VAL A 266 9.22 -8.43 1.84
N ILE A 267 8.95 -8.68 3.11
CA ILE A 267 7.60 -8.79 3.65
C ILE A 267 7.26 -7.45 4.31
N TYR A 268 6.21 -6.81 3.84
CA TYR A 268 5.66 -5.63 4.50
C TYR A 268 4.50 -6.03 5.41
N SER A 269 4.62 -5.65 6.69
CA SER A 269 3.60 -5.81 7.72
C SER A 269 3.31 -4.46 8.38
N ALA A 270 2.05 -4.05 8.41
CA ALA A 270 1.67 -2.75 8.98
C ALA A 270 1.70 -2.78 10.52
N PHE A 271 1.64 -3.97 11.11
CA PHE A 271 1.57 -4.17 12.56
C PHE A 271 2.79 -4.95 13.06
N PRO A 272 3.84 -4.27 13.54
CA PRO A 272 5.01 -4.94 14.11
C PRO A 272 4.67 -5.95 15.23
N SER A 273 3.61 -5.69 15.99
CA SER A 273 3.09 -6.61 17.01
C SER A 273 2.68 -7.99 16.46
N SER A 274 2.43 -8.09 15.16
CA SER A 274 2.02 -9.31 14.47
C SER A 274 3.18 -10.03 13.77
N ASN A 275 4.37 -9.42 13.73
CA ASN A 275 5.53 -9.98 13.01
C ASN A 275 5.99 -11.32 13.61
N GLN A 276 5.84 -11.52 14.92
CA GLN A 276 6.21 -12.79 15.54
C GLN A 276 5.44 -13.98 14.93
N ALA A 277 4.16 -13.81 14.58
CA ALA A 277 3.40 -14.87 13.92
C ALA A 277 3.94 -15.19 12.51
N ILE A 278 4.37 -14.15 11.77
CA ILE A 278 5.00 -14.34 10.46
C ILE A 278 6.31 -15.12 10.60
N VAL A 279 7.17 -14.73 11.57
CA VAL A 279 8.42 -15.42 11.88
C VAL A 279 8.15 -16.88 12.27
N ASP A 280 7.19 -17.11 13.16
CA ASP A 280 6.85 -18.43 13.67
C ASP A 280 6.38 -19.36 12.54
N ILE A 281 5.48 -18.90 11.68
CA ILE A 281 4.99 -19.70 10.55
C ILE A 281 6.10 -19.95 9.53
N LEU A 282 6.88 -18.93 9.14
CA LEU A 282 7.98 -19.13 8.19
C LEU A 282 9.05 -20.10 8.73
N SER A 283 9.28 -20.10 10.04
CA SER A 283 10.20 -21.07 10.66
C SER A 283 9.70 -22.53 10.57
N LEU A 284 8.38 -22.77 10.50
CA LEU A 284 7.84 -24.13 10.26
C LEU A 284 8.16 -24.64 8.85
N TYR A 285 8.40 -23.72 7.90
CA TYR A 285 8.87 -24.01 6.54
C TYR A 285 10.41 -24.01 6.44
N GLY A 286 11.13 -23.89 7.56
CA GLY A 286 12.60 -23.82 7.58
C GLY A 286 13.17 -22.51 7.03
N ILE A 287 12.36 -21.44 6.99
CA ILE A 287 12.76 -20.15 6.44
C ILE A 287 13.17 -19.21 7.58
N GLU A 288 14.43 -18.79 7.55
CA GLU A 288 14.96 -17.78 8.46
C GLU A 288 14.71 -16.36 7.92
N VAL A 289 14.39 -15.43 8.83
CA VAL A 289 14.00 -14.07 8.48
C VAL A 289 14.69 -13.04 9.36
N ILE A 290 14.94 -11.86 8.80
CA ILE A 290 15.37 -10.67 9.54
C ILE A 290 14.20 -9.72 9.68
N GLU A 291 13.99 -9.16 10.88
CA GLU A 291 13.02 -8.09 11.11
C GLU A 291 13.75 -6.76 11.36
N LEU A 292 13.37 -5.71 10.62
CA LEU A 292 13.74 -4.34 10.95
C LEU A 292 12.69 -3.70 11.85
N ASN A 293 12.93 -3.74 13.15
CA ASN A 293 12.06 -3.08 14.14
C ASN A 293 12.61 -1.71 14.56
N GLY A 294 11.72 -0.88 15.13
CA GLY A 294 12.05 0.49 15.56
C GLY A 294 12.91 0.57 16.84
N THR A 295 13.13 -0.56 17.53
CA THR A 295 13.94 -0.61 18.76
C THR A 295 15.39 -1.01 18.49
N MET A 296 15.73 -1.39 17.25
CA MET A 296 17.11 -1.66 16.84
C MET A 296 17.97 -0.40 16.89
N THR A 297 19.20 -0.56 17.39
CA THR A 297 20.23 0.47 17.26
C THR A 297 20.62 0.64 15.79
N LEU A 298 21.12 1.81 15.40
CA LEU A 298 21.58 2.08 14.04
C LEU A 298 22.60 1.03 13.55
N LYS A 299 23.53 0.60 14.43
CA LYS A 299 24.52 -0.43 14.13
C LYS A 299 23.88 -1.79 13.83
N LYS A 300 22.94 -2.24 14.67
CA LYS A 300 22.22 -3.52 14.46
C LYS A 300 21.39 -3.46 13.19
N ARG A 301 20.73 -2.33 12.93
CA ARG A 301 19.94 -2.10 11.72
C ARG A 301 20.80 -2.20 10.47
N GLN A 302 21.98 -1.57 10.48
CA GLN A 302 22.91 -1.62 9.36
C GLN A 302 23.42 -3.05 9.12
N ALA A 303 23.83 -3.76 10.18
CA ALA A 303 24.27 -5.15 10.08
C ALA A 303 23.18 -6.09 9.50
N ALA A 304 21.93 -5.89 9.91
CA ALA A 304 20.78 -6.65 9.39
C ALA A 304 20.51 -6.37 7.90
N ILE A 305 20.66 -5.11 7.47
CA ILE A 305 20.54 -4.73 6.06
C ILE A 305 21.70 -5.31 5.24
N ASP A 306 22.91 -5.30 5.79
CA ASP A 306 24.09 -5.83 5.11
C ASP A 306 23.99 -7.34 4.96
N ASP A 307 23.58 -8.08 6.01
CA ASP A 307 23.30 -9.52 5.92
C ASP A 307 22.24 -9.82 4.85
N PHE A 308 21.14 -9.06 4.83
CA PHE A 308 20.12 -9.21 3.79
C PHE A 308 20.66 -8.96 2.38
N ARG A 309 21.55 -7.97 2.20
CA ARG A 309 22.14 -7.63 0.89
C ARG A 309 23.13 -8.66 0.40
N THR A 310 23.92 -9.24 1.29
CA THR A 310 24.98 -10.19 0.95
C THR A 310 24.55 -11.65 1.07
N SER A 311 23.29 -11.90 1.48
CA SER A 311 22.74 -13.25 1.58
C SER A 311 22.72 -13.97 0.24
N THR A 312 22.89 -15.28 0.32
CA THR A 312 22.84 -16.25 -0.77
C THR A 312 21.93 -17.40 -0.37
N ARG A 313 21.67 -18.35 -1.28
CA ARG A 313 20.93 -19.57 -0.97
C ARG A 313 21.59 -20.42 0.13
N MET A 314 22.90 -20.29 0.30
CA MET A 314 23.67 -21.07 1.27
C MET A 314 23.99 -20.35 2.58
N SER A 315 23.84 -19.03 2.64
CA SER A 315 24.29 -18.24 3.79
C SER A 315 23.54 -16.91 3.92
N GLY A 316 23.22 -16.52 5.15
CA GLY A 316 22.51 -15.28 5.46
C GLY A 316 21.00 -15.38 5.24
N HIS A 317 20.30 -14.26 5.43
CA HIS A 317 18.84 -14.23 5.37
C HIS A 317 18.34 -13.58 4.08
N ARG A 318 17.63 -14.34 3.25
CA ARG A 318 17.03 -13.85 1.99
C ARG A 318 15.64 -13.24 2.15
N VAL A 319 15.13 -13.18 3.39
CA VAL A 319 13.79 -12.65 3.71
C VAL A 319 13.90 -11.56 4.77
N LEU A 320 13.33 -10.38 4.47
CA LEU A 320 13.35 -9.20 5.32
C LEU A 320 11.93 -8.74 5.64
N ILE A 321 11.57 -8.65 6.91
CA ILE A 321 10.31 -8.07 7.38
C ILE A 321 10.53 -6.59 7.69
N ILE A 322 9.70 -5.73 7.09
CA ILE A 322 9.68 -4.28 7.35
C ILE A 322 8.27 -3.82 7.73
N SER A 323 8.23 -2.71 8.48
CA SER A 323 7.01 -1.97 8.80
C SER A 323 7.14 -0.51 8.36
N ASN A 324 6.12 0.31 8.65
CA ASN A 324 6.15 1.76 8.38
C ASN A 324 7.37 2.47 9.02
N VAL A 325 7.87 1.98 10.16
CA VAL A 325 9.07 2.54 10.83
C VAL A 325 10.36 2.25 10.03
N GLY A 326 10.33 1.23 9.17
CA GLY A 326 11.38 0.87 8.21
C GLY A 326 11.38 1.70 6.92
N MET A 327 10.33 2.50 6.66
CA MET A 327 10.11 3.02 5.32
C MET A 327 10.91 4.27 4.94
N VAL A 328 11.59 4.95 5.87
CA VAL A 328 12.34 6.17 5.55
C VAL A 328 13.80 5.82 5.27
N GLY A 329 14.28 6.17 4.07
CA GLY A 329 15.71 6.14 3.74
C GLY A 329 16.33 4.77 3.43
N LEU A 330 15.56 3.67 3.43
CA LEU A 330 16.09 2.37 3.04
C LEU A 330 16.18 2.23 1.51
N ASN A 331 17.30 1.66 1.03
CA ASN A 331 17.48 1.21 -0.35
C ASN A 331 17.51 -0.32 -0.34
N LEU A 332 16.48 -0.94 -0.94
CA LEU A 332 16.26 -2.38 -1.01
C LEU A 332 16.18 -2.86 -2.46
N ALA A 333 16.84 -2.17 -3.40
CA ALA A 333 16.88 -2.58 -4.82
C ALA A 333 17.56 -3.95 -5.03
N CYS A 334 18.20 -4.54 -4.01
CA CYS A 334 18.73 -5.91 -4.02
C CYS A 334 17.65 -6.98 -3.86
N ALA A 335 16.43 -6.61 -3.45
CA ALA A 335 15.26 -7.46 -3.47
C ALA A 335 14.55 -7.37 -4.81
N ASN A 336 13.79 -8.40 -5.17
CA ASN A 336 12.99 -8.41 -6.39
C ASN A 336 11.55 -8.86 -6.13
N ILE A 337 11.25 -9.39 -4.93
CA ILE A 337 9.90 -9.79 -4.55
C ILE A 337 9.50 -9.03 -3.29
N MET A 338 8.27 -8.51 -3.28
CA MET A 338 7.67 -7.97 -2.07
C MET A 338 6.28 -8.53 -1.84
N VAL A 339 6.04 -9.00 -0.62
CA VAL A 339 4.72 -9.46 -0.17
C VAL A 339 4.15 -8.43 0.80
N ILE A 340 3.07 -7.77 0.39
CA ILE A 340 2.31 -6.79 1.16
C ILE A 340 1.18 -7.54 1.87
N VAL A 341 1.42 -7.88 3.14
CA VAL A 341 0.46 -8.62 4.00
C VAL A 341 -0.74 -7.75 4.38
N ASP A 342 -0.46 -6.47 4.59
CA ASP A 342 -1.40 -5.47 5.06
C ASP A 342 -1.47 -4.29 4.09
N THR A 343 -2.68 -3.93 3.67
CA THR A 343 -2.85 -2.76 2.80
C THR A 343 -2.50 -1.47 3.55
N THR A 344 -1.73 -0.59 2.93
CA THR A 344 -1.41 0.72 3.53
C THR A 344 -2.66 1.59 3.60
N TRP A 345 -2.62 2.64 4.42
CA TRP A 345 -3.73 3.61 4.52
C TRP A 345 -3.74 4.64 3.37
N SER A 346 -2.69 4.63 2.56
CA SER A 346 -2.34 5.72 1.65
C SER A 346 -1.65 5.17 0.42
N ALA A 347 -2.17 5.52 -0.76
CA ALA A 347 -1.55 5.24 -2.05
C ALA A 347 -0.10 5.73 -2.11
N LEU A 348 0.17 6.86 -1.46
CA LEU A 348 1.51 7.41 -1.31
C LEU A 348 2.43 6.42 -0.60
N ASP A 349 2.00 5.92 0.55
CA ASP A 349 2.82 5.02 1.35
C ASP A 349 3.03 3.72 0.58
N ASP A 350 2.03 3.26 -0.19
CA ASP A 350 2.18 2.12 -1.09
C ASP A 350 3.21 2.38 -2.22
N GLU A 351 3.15 3.52 -2.90
CA GLU A 351 4.11 3.89 -3.96
C GLU A 351 5.53 4.04 -3.40
N GLN A 352 5.67 4.66 -2.23
CA GLN A 352 6.94 4.80 -1.52
C GLN A 352 7.50 3.44 -1.08
N LEU A 353 6.62 2.54 -0.63
CA LEU A 353 6.99 1.17 -0.25
C LEU A 353 7.50 0.39 -1.46
N ARG A 354 6.75 0.38 -2.56
CA ARG A 354 7.15 -0.28 -3.81
C ARG A 354 8.44 0.33 -4.37
N GLY A 355 8.59 1.65 -4.30
CA GLY A 355 9.80 2.39 -4.70
C GLY A 355 11.06 2.07 -3.89
N ARG A 356 10.98 1.31 -2.79
CA ARG A 356 12.15 0.80 -2.07
C ARG A 356 12.88 -0.31 -2.83
N ILE A 357 12.13 -1.07 -3.62
CA ILE A 357 12.61 -2.22 -4.40
C ILE A 357 12.61 -1.91 -5.89
N PHE A 358 11.52 -1.32 -6.38
CA PHE A 358 11.40 -0.89 -7.77
C PHE A 358 12.11 0.44 -7.99
N ARG A 359 13.45 0.39 -7.99
CA ARG A 359 14.33 1.54 -8.24
C ARG A 359 15.63 1.07 -8.89
N TYR A 360 16.25 1.94 -9.68
CA TYR A 360 17.58 1.70 -10.24
C TYR A 360 18.62 1.42 -9.12
N PRO A 361 19.53 0.44 -9.26
CA PRO A 361 19.88 -0.32 -10.46
C PRO A 361 19.23 -1.71 -10.56
N GLN A 362 17.95 -1.86 -10.21
CA GLN A 362 17.24 -3.13 -10.33
C GLN A 362 17.33 -3.72 -11.75
N LYS A 363 17.77 -4.97 -11.84
CA LYS A 363 17.93 -5.73 -13.10
C LYS A 363 16.89 -6.82 -13.27
N LYS A 364 16.43 -7.41 -12.16
CA LYS A 364 15.50 -8.53 -12.14
C LYS A 364 14.07 -8.06 -12.35
N GLN A 365 13.21 -8.95 -12.83
CA GLN A 365 11.77 -8.75 -12.80
C GLN A 365 11.31 -8.56 -11.35
N VAL A 366 10.65 -7.44 -11.07
CA VAL A 366 10.10 -7.16 -9.74
C VAL A 366 8.66 -7.66 -9.64
N HIS A 367 8.33 -8.37 -8.57
CA HIS A 367 7.00 -8.87 -8.26
C HIS A 367 6.47 -8.29 -6.95
N PHE A 368 5.28 -7.69 -6.99
CA PHE A 368 4.54 -7.25 -5.81
C PHE A 368 3.34 -8.16 -5.59
N TYR A 369 3.31 -8.90 -4.48
CA TYR A 369 2.16 -9.68 -4.05
C TYR A 369 1.36 -8.89 -3.02
N ARG A 370 0.04 -8.80 -3.21
CA ARG A 370 -0.86 -8.13 -2.26
C ARG A 370 -1.89 -9.13 -1.75
N LEU A 371 -1.92 -9.35 -0.45
CA LEU A 371 -2.85 -10.28 0.19
C LEU A 371 -4.14 -9.56 0.57
N ILE A 372 -5.23 -9.83 -0.14
CA ILE A 372 -6.52 -9.17 0.09
C ILE A 372 -7.54 -10.20 0.58
N ALA A 373 -7.90 -10.14 1.86
CA ALA A 373 -8.97 -10.99 2.40
C ALA A 373 -10.35 -10.50 1.96
N LEU A 374 -11.05 -11.30 1.17
CA LEU A 374 -12.39 -11.02 0.66
C LEU A 374 -13.41 -10.94 1.80
N GLY A 375 -14.39 -10.05 1.65
CA GLY A 375 -15.41 -9.81 2.68
C GLY A 375 -14.90 -9.11 3.94
N THR A 376 -13.66 -8.59 3.92
CA THR A 376 -13.05 -7.84 5.02
C THR A 376 -12.72 -6.39 4.61
N PRO A 377 -12.33 -5.52 5.55
CA PRO A 377 -11.88 -4.18 5.25
C PRO A 377 -10.65 -4.04 4.35
N ASP A 378 -9.89 -5.11 4.07
CA ASP A 378 -8.80 -5.08 3.10
C ASP A 378 -9.28 -4.63 1.71
N VAL A 379 -10.42 -5.17 1.25
CA VAL A 379 -11.00 -4.85 -0.07
C VAL A 379 -11.23 -3.35 -0.18
N PHE A 380 -11.70 -2.73 0.89
CA PHE A 380 -11.94 -1.30 0.93
C PHE A 380 -10.65 -0.47 0.91
N LEU A 381 -9.66 -0.79 1.75
CA LEU A 381 -8.40 -0.03 1.77
C LEU A 381 -7.69 -0.07 0.44
N ASN A 382 -7.76 -1.23 -0.20
CA ASN A 382 -7.23 -1.43 -1.53
C ASN A 382 -7.88 -0.42 -2.48
N ASN A 383 -9.21 -0.34 -2.50
CA ASN A 383 -9.95 0.59 -3.36
C ASN A 383 -9.72 2.07 -3.01
N ILE A 384 -9.66 2.45 -1.73
CA ILE A 384 -9.31 3.83 -1.32
C ILE A 384 -7.92 4.21 -1.78
N SER A 385 -6.96 3.31 -1.63
CA SER A 385 -5.59 3.55 -2.07
C SER A 385 -5.56 3.75 -3.58
N PHE A 386 -6.33 2.97 -4.34
CA PHE A 386 -6.49 3.21 -5.78
C PHE A 386 -7.11 4.57 -6.11
N ASP A 387 -8.19 4.98 -5.42
CA ASP A 387 -8.83 6.28 -5.66
C ASP A 387 -7.91 7.47 -5.39
N LYS A 388 -7.12 7.41 -4.31
CA LYS A 388 -6.07 8.41 -4.05
C LYS A 388 -4.96 8.37 -5.12
N GLY A 389 -4.64 7.18 -5.63
CA GLY A 389 -3.75 7.01 -6.79
C GLY A 389 -4.27 7.70 -8.06
N GLN A 390 -5.59 7.79 -8.24
CA GLN A 390 -6.19 8.53 -9.36
C GLN A 390 -5.90 10.03 -9.27
N LEU A 391 -5.89 10.61 -8.05
CA LEU A 391 -5.54 12.04 -7.87
C LEU A 391 -4.09 12.31 -8.26
N HIS A 392 -3.17 11.45 -7.83
CA HIS A 392 -1.77 11.53 -8.25
C HIS A 392 -1.65 11.38 -9.77
N SER A 393 -2.32 10.39 -10.37
CA SER A 393 -2.31 10.15 -11.82
C SER A 393 -2.88 11.32 -12.62
N ALA A 394 -3.94 11.96 -12.14
CA ALA A 394 -4.55 13.13 -12.77
C ALA A 394 -3.59 14.32 -12.81
N PHE A 395 -2.83 14.56 -11.74
CA PHE A 395 -1.77 15.57 -11.72
C PHE A 395 -0.64 15.24 -12.68
N VAL A 396 -0.21 13.98 -12.66
CA VAL A 396 0.92 13.47 -13.41
C VAL A 396 0.64 13.35 -14.91
N GLY A 397 -0.62 13.20 -15.31
CA GLY A 397 -1.03 13.01 -16.70
C GLY A 397 -0.94 11.55 -17.19
N CYS A 398 -0.93 10.55 -16.31
CA CYS A 398 -0.99 9.14 -16.72
C CYS A 398 -2.41 8.74 -17.18
N ALA A 399 -2.51 8.03 -18.31
CA ALA A 399 -3.78 7.54 -18.87
C ALA A 399 -4.42 6.40 -18.03
N ARG A 400 -5.75 6.32 -18.10
CA ARG A 400 -6.61 5.36 -17.39
C ARG A 400 -6.48 3.94 -17.96
N GLU A 401 -5.68 3.08 -17.35
CA GLU A 401 -5.84 1.63 -17.48
C GLU A 401 -5.49 0.91 -16.18
N ILE A 402 -6.42 0.90 -15.21
CA ILE A 402 -6.41 -0.13 -14.15
C ILE A 402 -7.86 -0.58 -13.95
N ARG A 403 -8.13 -1.85 -14.28
CA ARG A 403 -9.44 -2.49 -14.21
C ARG A 403 -9.96 -2.48 -12.78
N MET A 404 -11.16 -1.94 -12.59
CA MET A 404 -12.00 -2.19 -11.43
C MET A 404 -12.17 -3.71 -11.26
N CYS A 405 -11.85 -4.25 -10.09
CA CYS A 405 -12.33 -5.57 -9.70
C CYS A 405 -13.86 -5.48 -9.56
N LYS A 406 -14.61 -5.93 -10.57
CA LYS A 406 -16.04 -6.21 -10.44
C LYS A 406 -16.18 -7.38 -9.47
N PHE A 407 -16.65 -7.12 -8.25
CA PHE A 407 -17.07 -8.15 -7.32
C PHE A 407 -18.57 -8.42 -7.55
N ASP A 408 -18.90 -9.54 -8.17
CA ASP A 408 -20.28 -10.02 -8.29
C ASP A 408 -20.64 -10.74 -6.98
N PHE A 409 -21.23 -10.01 -6.02
CA PHE A 409 -21.82 -10.61 -4.82
C PHE A 409 -23.32 -10.83 -5.08
N LYS A 410 -23.71 -12.07 -5.40
CA LYS A 410 -25.11 -12.52 -5.25
C LYS A 410 -25.30 -13.02 -3.81
N PHE A 411 -25.91 -12.21 -2.95
CA PHE A 411 -26.49 -12.73 -1.72
C PHE A 411 -27.91 -13.21 -2.02
N TYR A 412 -28.15 -14.51 -1.82
CA TYR A 412 -29.51 -15.01 -1.59
C TYR A 412 -29.88 -14.67 -0.15
N LEU A 413 -30.85 -13.78 0.01
CA LEU A 413 -31.57 -13.56 1.26
C LEU A 413 -32.50 -14.75 1.50
N ILE A 414 -32.37 -15.42 2.64
CA ILE A 414 -33.47 -16.07 3.33
C ILE A 414 -33.57 -15.42 4.70
#